data_AF-A0A1J5KWT7-F1
#
_entry.id   AF-A0A1J5KWT7-F1
#
_cell.length_a   1.000
_cell.length_b   1.000
_cell.length_c   1.000
_cell.angle_alpha   90.00
_cell.angle_beta   90.00
_cell.angle_gamma   90.00
#
_symmetry.space_group_name_H-M   'P 1'
#
loop_
_entity.id
_entity.type
_entity.pdbx_description
1 polymer ?
#
loop_
_entity_poly.entity_id
_entity_poly.type
_entity_poly.pdbx_seq_one_letter_code
_entity_poly.pdbx_strand_id
1 'polypeptide(L)'
;MDIKVQIEDVLSFHKGLEYKPENNSLEGELFLPDGDSYDVVINLNSYPRLFPIVYETGGRIPVKMDRHVYPESGSLCFTTRARCQILLKTIIKSLLDFINEILIRYLENNSIYEIDKKYPTEEYPHGKRGRIEGYKDILELDDVISTARAMLMACLERPLVIHQNCYCGSKRRLRKCCRKKHLANLRKLYLVDVDILNQDLNDFKDEIDAHLEKRKK
;
A
#
# COMPACT_ATOMS: atom_id res chain seq x y z
N MET A 1 -8.12 -18.86 -4.64
CA MET A 1 -7.68 -19.06 -6.04
C MET A 1 -6.30 -19.68 -5.96
N ASP A 2 -6.06 -20.77 -6.68
CA ASP A 2 -4.77 -21.48 -6.63
C ASP A 2 -3.66 -20.54 -7.14
N ILE A 3 -2.54 -20.48 -6.42
CA ILE A 3 -1.39 -19.67 -6.82
C ILE A 3 -0.73 -20.22 -8.09
N LYS A 4 -0.79 -21.55 -8.33
CA LYS A 4 -0.24 -22.17 -9.53
C LYS A 4 -0.93 -21.68 -10.79
N VAL A 5 -2.26 -21.63 -10.77
CA VAL A 5 -3.08 -21.10 -11.88
C VAL A 5 -2.74 -19.64 -12.13
N GLN A 6 -2.58 -18.83 -11.08
CA GLN A 6 -2.19 -17.42 -11.23
C GLN A 6 -0.80 -17.24 -11.84
N ILE A 7 0.16 -18.13 -11.51
CA ILE A 7 1.48 -18.14 -12.12
C ILE A 7 1.38 -18.49 -13.60
N GLU A 8 0.63 -19.54 -13.95
CA GLU A 8 0.39 -19.94 -15.34
C GLU A 8 -0.26 -18.81 -16.16
N ASP A 9 -1.26 -18.13 -15.58
CA ASP A 9 -1.89 -16.96 -16.19
C ASP A 9 -0.83 -15.89 -16.49
N VAL A 10 0.01 -15.53 -15.52
CA VAL A 10 1.08 -14.54 -15.72
C VAL A 10 2.03 -14.95 -16.84
N LEU A 11 2.52 -16.18 -16.84
CA LEU A 11 3.44 -16.70 -17.87
C LEU A 11 2.76 -16.82 -19.26
N SER A 12 1.43 -16.89 -19.29
CA SER A 12 0.67 -16.89 -20.55
C SER A 12 0.70 -15.51 -21.23
N PHE A 13 0.70 -14.41 -20.46
CA PHE A 13 0.69 -13.03 -20.95
C PHE A 13 2.10 -12.41 -21.02
N HIS A 14 2.94 -12.66 -20.01
CA HIS A 14 4.27 -12.07 -19.86
C HIS A 14 5.36 -13.07 -20.19
N LYS A 15 5.65 -13.23 -21.48
CA LYS A 15 6.55 -14.27 -22.02
C LYS A 15 8.02 -14.12 -21.67
N GLY A 16 8.46 -12.93 -21.26
CA GLY A 16 9.83 -12.70 -20.81
C GLY A 16 10.08 -13.13 -19.35
N LEU A 17 9.03 -13.52 -18.62
CA LEU A 17 9.15 -14.03 -17.26
C LEU A 17 9.21 -15.56 -17.23
N GLU A 18 9.97 -16.10 -16.29
CA GLU A 18 10.05 -17.51 -15.95
C GLU A 18 9.78 -17.71 -14.46
N TYR A 19 9.06 -18.78 -14.11
CA TYR A 19 8.88 -19.15 -12.70
C TYR A 19 10.08 -19.96 -12.19
N LYS A 20 10.61 -19.56 -11.03
CA LYS A 20 11.72 -20.18 -10.30
C LYS A 20 11.19 -20.80 -9.00
N PRO A 21 10.85 -22.11 -8.99
CA PRO A 21 10.23 -22.76 -7.84
C PRO A 21 11.06 -22.72 -6.55
N GLU A 22 12.39 -22.75 -6.69
CA GLU A 22 13.36 -22.74 -5.58
C GLU A 22 13.25 -21.49 -4.70
N ASN A 23 12.95 -20.35 -5.33
CA ASN A 23 12.87 -19.05 -4.68
C ASN A 23 11.42 -18.56 -4.53
N ASN A 24 10.47 -19.32 -5.11
CA ASN A 24 9.06 -18.93 -5.25
C ASN A 24 8.96 -17.53 -5.89
N SER A 25 9.63 -17.35 -7.03
CA SER A 25 9.73 -16.07 -7.75
C SER A 25 9.41 -16.20 -9.23
N LEU A 26 8.98 -15.08 -9.83
CA LEU A 26 8.97 -14.89 -11.29
C LEU A 26 10.13 -13.97 -11.65
N GLU A 27 10.96 -14.37 -12.60
CA GLU A 27 12.21 -13.68 -12.94
C GLU A 27 12.35 -13.54 -14.44
N GLY A 28 12.90 -12.42 -14.89
CA GLY A 28 13.20 -12.17 -16.31
C GLY A 28 12.81 -10.76 -16.75
N GLU A 29 12.66 -10.61 -18.07
CA GLU A 29 12.36 -9.33 -18.70
C GLU A 29 10.84 -9.10 -18.73
N LEU A 30 10.40 -7.99 -18.15
CA LEU A 30 9.01 -7.55 -18.19
C LEU A 30 8.84 -6.44 -19.22
N PHE A 31 8.11 -6.74 -20.28
CA PHE A 31 7.79 -5.79 -21.35
C PHE A 31 6.63 -4.88 -20.96
N LEU A 32 6.80 -3.58 -21.19
CA LEU A 32 5.79 -2.56 -20.98
C LEU A 32 4.96 -2.34 -22.27
N PRO A 33 3.74 -1.78 -22.16
CA PRO A 33 2.87 -1.56 -23.32
C PRO A 33 3.43 -0.60 -24.39
N ASP A 34 4.34 0.30 -24.02
CA ASP A 34 4.99 1.27 -24.92
C ASP A 34 6.22 0.68 -25.66
N GLY A 35 6.59 -0.57 -25.36
CA GLY A 35 7.74 -1.26 -25.93
C GLY A 35 9.01 -1.16 -25.10
N ASP A 36 9.01 -0.45 -23.97
CA ASP A 36 10.11 -0.45 -23.02
C ASP A 36 10.13 -1.76 -22.18
N SER A 37 11.23 -2.04 -21.48
CA SER A 37 11.35 -3.26 -20.67
C SER A 37 12.27 -3.13 -19.46
N TYR A 38 12.04 -3.97 -18.46
CA TYR A 38 12.86 -4.03 -17.24
C TYR A 38 13.13 -5.47 -16.83
N ASP A 39 14.37 -5.74 -16.43
CA ASP A 39 14.71 -6.99 -15.76
C ASP A 39 14.21 -6.95 -14.32
N VAL A 40 13.39 -7.92 -13.93
CA VAL A 40 12.77 -7.95 -12.61
C VAL A 40 12.85 -9.33 -11.95
N VAL A 41 12.85 -9.30 -10.61
CA VAL A 41 12.62 -10.46 -9.76
C VAL A 41 11.39 -10.17 -8.90
N ILE A 42 10.35 -10.99 -9.02
CA ILE A 42 9.07 -10.87 -8.33
C ILE A 42 8.94 -12.03 -7.34
N ASN A 43 9.26 -11.80 -6.08
CA ASN A 43 9.17 -12.80 -5.02
C ASN A 43 7.73 -12.91 -4.46
N LEU A 44 7.17 -14.12 -4.46
CA LEU A 44 5.77 -14.38 -4.14
C LEU A 44 5.51 -14.77 -2.67
N ASN A 45 6.52 -14.83 -1.81
CA ASN A 45 6.38 -15.36 -0.45
C ASN A 45 5.45 -14.54 0.45
N SER A 46 5.28 -13.25 0.17
CA SER A 46 4.37 -12.35 0.89
C SER A 46 2.93 -12.40 0.36
N TYR A 47 2.71 -12.92 -0.86
CA TYR A 47 1.43 -12.94 -1.53
C TYR A 47 0.60 -14.16 -1.11
N PRO A 48 -0.74 -14.04 -0.92
CA PRO A 48 -1.60 -12.88 -1.16
C PRO A 48 -1.84 -12.00 0.07
N ARG A 49 -1.05 -12.15 1.14
CA ARG A 49 -1.23 -11.33 2.36
C ARG A 49 -0.82 -9.89 2.13
N LEU A 50 0.28 -9.70 1.40
CA LEU A 50 0.81 -8.43 0.91
C LEU A 50 1.17 -8.59 -0.57
N PHE A 51 1.54 -7.49 -1.23
CA PHE A 51 2.05 -7.55 -2.59
C PHE A 51 3.33 -8.38 -2.64
N PRO A 52 3.62 -9.01 -3.79
CA PRO A 52 4.93 -9.56 -4.08
C PRO A 52 6.04 -8.53 -3.81
N ILE A 53 7.18 -9.00 -3.33
CA ILE A 53 8.37 -8.15 -3.18
C ILE A 53 9.08 -8.17 -4.53
N VAL A 54 9.25 -6.99 -5.12
CA VAL A 54 9.84 -6.87 -6.46
C VAL A 54 11.18 -6.14 -6.39
N TYR A 55 12.11 -6.57 -7.22
CA TYR A 55 13.41 -5.94 -7.45
C TYR A 55 13.54 -5.64 -8.94
N GLU A 56 14.10 -4.47 -9.28
CA GLU A 56 14.57 -4.17 -10.63
C GLU A 56 16.07 -4.52 -10.66
N THR A 57 16.46 -5.43 -11.54
CA THR A 57 17.81 -6.05 -11.55
C THR A 57 18.69 -5.59 -12.70
N GLY A 58 18.15 -4.83 -13.65
CA GLY A 58 18.89 -4.24 -14.76
C GLY A 58 19.67 -2.97 -14.37
N GLY A 59 19.38 -2.40 -13.20
CA GLY A 59 20.08 -1.23 -12.65
C GLY A 59 19.63 0.10 -13.26
N ARG A 60 18.49 0.10 -13.98
CA ARG A 60 17.89 1.31 -14.56
C ARG A 60 17.32 2.23 -13.48
N ILE A 61 16.77 1.67 -12.41
CA ILE A 61 16.18 2.43 -11.31
C ILE A 61 17.21 2.53 -10.18
N PRO A 62 17.76 3.73 -9.88
CA PRO A 62 18.73 3.88 -8.81
C PRO A 62 18.14 3.47 -7.45
N VAL A 63 18.92 2.75 -6.65
CA VAL A 63 18.55 2.33 -5.29
C VAL A 63 18.56 3.54 -4.34
N LYS A 64 17.45 4.29 -4.31
CA LYS A 64 17.23 5.42 -3.40
C LYS A 64 15.75 5.62 -3.12
N MET A 65 15.43 6.15 -1.92
CA MET A 65 14.05 6.34 -1.47
C MET A 65 13.23 7.23 -2.42
N ASP A 66 13.82 8.31 -2.95
CA ASP A 66 13.17 9.22 -3.91
C ASP A 66 12.91 8.56 -5.28
N ARG A 67 13.42 7.35 -5.52
CA ARG A 67 13.08 6.51 -6.69
C ARG A 67 12.14 5.39 -6.31
N HIS A 68 11.57 5.47 -5.12
CA HIS A 68 10.74 4.44 -4.53
C HIS A 68 11.45 3.07 -4.46
N VAL A 69 12.76 3.07 -4.22
CA VAL A 69 13.54 1.85 -3.96
C VAL A 69 14.09 1.92 -2.56
N TYR A 70 13.80 0.91 -1.73
CA TYR A 70 14.29 0.85 -0.35
C TYR A 70 15.81 0.66 -0.33
N PRO A 71 16.61 1.58 0.26
CA PRO A 71 18.07 1.46 0.26
C PRO A 71 18.61 0.23 0.98
N GLU A 72 17.87 -0.25 1.99
CA GLU A 72 18.30 -1.39 2.81
C GLU A 72 18.13 -2.73 2.09
N SER A 73 17.09 -2.87 1.26
CA SER A 73 16.75 -4.13 0.59
C SER A 73 16.95 -4.10 -0.92
N GLY A 74 16.91 -2.94 -1.55
CA GLY A 74 16.80 -2.78 -3.01
C GLY A 74 15.41 -3.08 -3.57
N SER A 75 14.42 -3.36 -2.71
CA SER A 75 13.07 -3.69 -3.19
C SER A 75 12.26 -2.44 -3.55
N LEU A 76 11.37 -2.58 -4.52
CA LEU A 76 10.47 -1.52 -4.99
C LEU A 76 9.39 -1.22 -3.94
N CYS A 77 9.06 0.06 -3.79
CA CYS A 77 8.08 0.60 -2.86
C CYS A 77 6.86 1.14 -3.62
N PHE A 78 5.84 0.30 -3.78
CA PHE A 78 4.62 0.69 -4.49
C PHE A 78 3.68 1.54 -3.63
N THR A 79 3.52 1.17 -2.35
CA THR A 79 2.55 1.79 -1.44
C THR A 79 2.76 1.34 0.01
N THR A 80 1.97 1.87 0.95
CA THR A 80 1.99 1.44 2.36
C THR A 80 1.37 0.05 2.55
N ARG A 81 1.77 -0.67 3.61
CA ARG A 81 1.25 -2.02 3.90
C ARG A 81 -0.27 -2.05 4.07
N ALA A 82 -0.84 -1.05 4.76
CA ALA A 82 -2.29 -0.92 4.91
C ALA A 82 -3.01 -0.76 3.57
N ARG A 83 -2.51 0.12 2.69
CA ARG A 83 -3.11 0.35 1.37
C ARG A 83 -2.97 -0.88 0.47
N CYS A 84 -1.83 -1.56 0.52
CA CYS A 84 -1.61 -2.84 -0.14
C CYS A 84 -2.70 -3.87 0.24
N GLN A 85 -2.99 -4.06 1.54
CA GLN A 85 -4.03 -5.02 1.95
C GLN A 85 -5.43 -4.60 1.51
N ILE A 86 -5.73 -3.31 1.55
CA ILE A 86 -7.01 -2.80 1.03
C ILE A 86 -7.13 -3.12 -0.46
N LEU A 87 -6.09 -2.86 -1.25
CA LEU A 87 -6.07 -3.14 -2.69
C LEU A 87 -6.27 -4.63 -2.97
N LEU A 88 -5.52 -5.53 -2.32
CA LEU A 88 -5.66 -6.98 -2.48
C LEU A 88 -7.07 -7.49 -2.08
N LYS A 89 -7.69 -6.87 -1.07
CA LYS A 89 -9.03 -7.28 -0.60
C LYS A 89 -10.15 -6.63 -1.43
N THR A 90 -9.88 -5.61 -2.25
CA THR A 90 -10.92 -4.83 -2.96
C THR A 90 -10.78 -4.77 -4.47
N ILE A 91 -9.60 -4.47 -5.00
CA ILE A 91 -9.38 -4.16 -6.43
C ILE A 91 -8.52 -5.24 -7.10
N ILE A 92 -7.37 -5.57 -6.53
CA ILE A 92 -6.40 -6.52 -7.09
C ILE A 92 -6.84 -7.94 -6.75
N LYS A 93 -7.33 -8.70 -7.73
CA LYS A 93 -7.93 -10.03 -7.53
C LYS A 93 -7.04 -11.18 -7.98
N SER A 94 -5.99 -10.89 -8.74
CA SER A 94 -5.04 -11.88 -9.23
C SER A 94 -3.60 -11.35 -9.21
N LEU A 95 -2.64 -12.26 -9.35
CA LEU A 95 -1.23 -11.92 -9.55
C LEU A 95 -1.04 -11.14 -10.86
N LEU A 96 -1.83 -11.47 -11.89
CA LEU A 96 -1.83 -10.74 -13.16
C LEU A 96 -2.31 -9.30 -12.98
N ASP A 97 -3.36 -9.06 -12.17
CA ASP A 97 -3.81 -7.71 -11.83
C ASP A 97 -2.71 -6.93 -11.09
N PHE A 98 -1.99 -7.57 -10.17
CA PHE A 98 -0.86 -6.93 -9.50
C PHE A 98 0.21 -6.50 -10.51
N ILE A 99 0.59 -7.37 -11.45
CA ILE A 99 1.60 -7.02 -12.45
C ILE A 99 1.09 -5.87 -13.35
N ASN A 100 -0.12 -5.98 -13.87
CA ASN A 100 -0.63 -5.01 -14.86
C ASN A 100 -1.01 -3.66 -14.26
N GLU A 101 -1.63 -3.65 -13.08
CA GLU A 101 -2.18 -2.44 -12.46
C GLU A 101 -1.20 -1.78 -11.47
N ILE A 102 -0.23 -2.52 -10.94
CA ILE A 102 0.72 -1.99 -9.95
C ILE A 102 2.14 -1.96 -10.51
N LEU A 103 2.70 -3.12 -10.91
CA LEU A 103 4.11 -3.20 -11.29
C LEU A 103 4.40 -2.47 -12.61
N ILE A 104 3.62 -2.73 -13.66
CA ILE A 104 3.80 -2.08 -14.97
C ILE A 104 3.66 -0.56 -14.84
N ARG A 105 2.63 -0.09 -14.13
CA ARG A 105 2.42 1.37 -13.90
C ARG A 105 3.58 2.00 -13.13
N TYR A 106 4.16 1.28 -12.17
CA TYR A 106 5.34 1.73 -11.46
C TYR A 106 6.55 1.87 -12.40
N LEU A 107 6.77 0.90 -13.29
CA LEU A 107 7.88 0.90 -14.23
C LEU A 107 7.72 1.99 -15.30
N GLU A 108 6.52 2.15 -15.88
CA GLU A 108 6.21 3.25 -16.81
C GLU A 108 6.50 4.62 -16.18
N ASN A 109 6.10 4.84 -14.92
CA ASN A 109 6.40 6.07 -14.19
C ASN A 109 7.92 6.29 -14.03
N ASN A 110 8.70 5.22 -13.88
CA ASN A 110 10.15 5.31 -13.82
C ASN A 110 10.76 5.63 -15.19
N SER A 111 10.24 5.07 -16.28
CA SER A 111 10.65 5.42 -17.66
C SER A 111 10.36 6.89 -17.96
N ILE A 112 9.21 7.42 -17.56
CA ILE A 112 8.89 8.86 -17.72
C ILE A 112 9.87 9.72 -16.92
N TYR A 113 10.16 9.33 -15.67
CA TYR A 113 11.13 10.09 -14.86
C TYR A 113 12.53 10.08 -15.48
N GLU A 114 12.97 9.00 -16.14
CA GLU A 114 14.28 8.99 -16.81
C GLU A 114 14.41 10.10 -17.84
N ILE A 115 13.30 10.49 -18.48
CA ILE A 115 13.21 11.58 -19.46
C ILE A 115 13.03 12.93 -18.75
N ASP A 116 11.98 13.05 -17.94
CA ASP A 116 11.51 14.34 -17.41
C ASP A 116 12.16 14.76 -16.08
N LYS A 117 12.89 13.82 -15.43
CA LYS A 117 13.45 13.95 -14.07
C LYS A 117 12.41 14.33 -13.01
N LYS A 118 11.14 14.04 -13.29
CA LYS A 118 10.00 14.28 -12.41
C LYS A 118 8.95 13.20 -12.64
N TYR A 119 8.29 12.77 -11.58
CA TYR A 119 7.17 11.84 -11.70
C TYR A 119 5.88 12.55 -12.19
N PRO A 120 5.01 11.86 -12.93
CA PRO A 120 3.75 12.44 -13.42
C PRO A 120 2.77 12.84 -12.31
N THR A 121 2.85 12.18 -11.15
CA THR A 121 1.94 12.34 -10.02
C THR A 121 2.64 12.93 -8.80
N GLU A 122 1.87 13.50 -7.88
CA GLU A 122 2.39 13.90 -6.57
C GLU A 122 2.90 12.66 -5.80
N GLU A 123 4.07 12.82 -5.17
CA GLU A 123 4.71 11.76 -4.40
C GLU A 123 4.32 11.86 -2.93
N TYR A 124 4.04 10.71 -2.31
CA TYR A 124 3.88 10.65 -0.87
C TYR A 124 5.23 10.81 -0.18
N PRO A 125 5.29 11.50 0.97
CA PRO A 125 6.46 11.46 1.84
C PRO A 125 6.86 10.01 2.16
N HIS A 126 8.13 9.77 2.46
CA HIS A 126 8.60 8.44 2.81
C HIS A 126 8.53 8.15 4.32
N GLY A 127 8.66 6.88 4.69
CA GLY A 127 8.78 6.43 6.08
C GLY A 127 7.56 6.77 6.95
N LYS A 128 7.82 7.21 8.19
CA LYS A 128 6.81 7.57 9.21
C LYS A 128 5.73 8.50 8.63
N ARG A 129 6.16 9.59 7.98
CA ARG A 129 5.26 10.61 7.43
C ARG A 129 4.39 10.04 6.30
N GLY A 130 4.97 9.22 5.42
CA GLY A 130 4.22 8.54 4.37
C GLY A 130 3.14 7.61 4.89
N ARG A 131 3.43 6.88 5.96
CA ARG A 131 2.43 6.00 6.60
C ARG A 131 1.28 6.82 7.20
N ILE A 132 1.59 7.90 7.93
CA ILE A 132 0.57 8.81 8.47
C ILE A 132 -0.34 9.37 7.37
N GLU A 133 0.25 9.92 6.30
CA GLU A 133 -0.51 10.44 5.15
C GLU A 133 -1.36 9.35 4.49
N GLY A 134 -0.81 8.14 4.31
CA GLY A 134 -1.58 7.03 3.75
C GLY A 134 -2.83 6.66 4.56
N TYR A 135 -2.77 6.71 5.89
CA TYR A 135 -3.96 6.51 6.74
C TYR A 135 -4.94 7.68 6.66
N LYS A 136 -4.43 8.92 6.61
CA LYS A 136 -5.24 10.12 6.39
C LYS A 136 -6.03 10.02 5.09
N ASP A 137 -5.43 9.55 4.00
CA ASP A 137 -6.13 9.38 2.72
C ASP A 137 -7.17 8.27 2.75
N ILE A 138 -6.85 7.13 3.37
CA ILE A 138 -7.79 6.01 3.49
C ILE A 138 -9.06 6.47 4.23
N LEU A 139 -8.89 7.30 5.25
CA LEU A 139 -9.96 7.83 6.08
C LEU A 139 -10.60 9.10 5.52
N GLU A 140 -9.89 9.78 4.62
CA GLU A 140 -10.18 11.13 4.12
C GLU A 140 -10.30 12.15 5.26
N LEU A 141 -9.22 12.24 6.04
CA LEU A 141 -9.07 13.15 7.17
C LEU A 141 -7.76 13.93 7.09
N ASP A 142 -7.82 15.21 7.46
CA ASP A 142 -6.62 16.04 7.58
C ASP A 142 -5.98 16.00 8.97
N ASP A 143 -6.75 15.60 10.00
CA ASP A 143 -6.30 15.61 11.39
C ASP A 143 -5.67 14.28 11.83
N VAL A 144 -4.41 14.34 12.27
CA VAL A 144 -3.62 13.18 12.72
C VAL A 144 -4.28 12.49 13.93
N ILE A 145 -4.89 13.23 14.85
CA ILE A 145 -5.49 12.68 16.07
C ILE A 145 -6.78 11.89 15.75
N SER A 146 -7.63 12.43 14.87
CA SER A 146 -8.81 11.73 14.37
C SER A 146 -8.44 10.48 13.55
N THR A 147 -7.34 10.53 12.79
CA THR A 147 -6.77 9.38 12.09
C THR A 147 -6.32 8.29 13.06
N ALA A 148 -5.51 8.65 14.06
CA ALA A 148 -5.07 7.72 15.12
C ALA A 148 -6.26 7.11 15.88
N ARG A 149 -7.30 7.91 16.18
CA ARG A 149 -8.52 7.40 16.82
C ARG A 149 -9.23 6.35 15.97
N ALA A 150 -9.32 6.57 14.66
CA ALA A 150 -9.94 5.60 13.74
C ALA A 150 -9.12 4.30 13.65
N MET A 151 -7.79 4.40 13.65
CA MET A 151 -6.90 3.24 13.69
C MET A 151 -7.10 2.44 15.00
N LEU A 152 -7.14 3.13 16.15
CA LEU A 152 -7.42 2.49 17.45
C LEU A 152 -8.78 1.79 17.46
N MET A 153 -9.84 2.40 16.90
CA MET A 153 -11.13 1.74 16.75
C MET A 153 -11.01 0.44 15.93
N ALA A 154 -10.28 0.48 14.80
CA ALA A 154 -10.08 -0.70 13.96
C ALA A 154 -9.22 -1.80 14.61
N CYS A 155 -8.36 -1.45 15.57
CA CYS A 155 -7.61 -2.41 16.38
C CYS A 155 -8.46 -3.04 17.49
N LEU A 156 -9.20 -2.22 18.24
CA LEU A 156 -9.82 -2.62 19.52
C LEU A 156 -11.27 -3.09 19.39
N GLU A 157 -12.02 -2.60 18.40
CA GLU A 157 -13.47 -2.82 18.30
C GLU A 157 -13.83 -3.76 17.15
N ARG A 158 -13.53 -5.06 17.30
CA ARG A 158 -13.91 -6.09 16.32
C ARG A 158 -14.97 -7.02 16.92
N PRO A 159 -16.23 -6.99 16.46
CA PRO A 159 -16.74 -6.38 15.21
C PRO A 159 -17.02 -4.86 15.29
N LEU A 160 -17.03 -4.21 14.11
CA LEU A 160 -17.27 -2.76 13.96
C LEU A 160 -18.61 -2.30 14.56
N VAL A 161 -18.56 -1.36 15.52
CA VAL A 161 -19.75 -0.80 16.19
C VAL A 161 -20.29 0.43 15.46
N ILE A 162 -21.23 0.26 14.52
CA ILE A 162 -21.70 1.38 13.68
C ILE A 162 -22.51 2.49 14.40
N HIS A 163 -22.96 2.22 15.63
CA HIS A 163 -23.79 3.13 16.43
C HIS A 163 -22.97 4.06 17.33
N GLN A 164 -21.66 3.95 17.33
CA GLN A 164 -20.79 4.83 18.12
C GLN A 164 -20.68 6.24 17.53
N ASN A 165 -20.01 7.14 18.26
CA ASN A 165 -19.66 8.45 17.75
C ASN A 165 -18.59 8.34 16.67
N CYS A 166 -18.67 9.18 15.64
CA CYS A 166 -17.70 9.15 14.55
C CYS A 166 -16.32 9.60 15.01
N TYR A 167 -15.28 8.92 14.52
CA TYR A 167 -13.86 9.21 14.81
C TYR A 167 -13.41 10.63 14.41
N CYS A 168 -14.08 11.27 13.45
CA CYS A 168 -13.82 12.64 12.97
C CYS A 168 -14.10 13.77 13.98
N GLY A 169 -14.58 13.48 15.19
CA GLY A 169 -14.81 14.50 16.23
C GLY A 169 -16.10 15.31 16.12
N SER A 170 -16.90 15.15 15.04
CA SER A 170 -18.16 15.89 14.83
C SER A 170 -19.30 15.57 15.81
N LYS A 171 -19.11 14.64 16.76
CA LYS A 171 -20.12 14.09 17.69
C LYS A 171 -21.32 13.42 17.01
N ARG A 172 -21.36 13.34 15.67
CA ARG A 172 -22.40 12.59 14.93
C ARG A 172 -22.17 11.09 15.08
N ARG A 173 -23.25 10.31 14.99
CA ARG A 173 -23.17 8.84 14.94
C ARG A 173 -22.46 8.38 13.66
N LEU A 174 -21.55 7.41 13.76
CA LEU A 174 -20.72 6.92 12.63
C LEU A 174 -21.56 6.58 11.40
N ARG A 175 -22.65 5.81 11.57
CA ARG A 175 -23.58 5.44 10.48
C ARG A 175 -24.31 6.62 9.79
N LYS A 176 -24.27 7.83 10.36
CA LYS A 176 -24.92 9.04 9.81
C LYS A 176 -23.92 10.14 9.43
N CYS A 177 -22.64 9.98 9.76
CA CYS A 177 -21.64 11.02 9.50
C CYS A 177 -21.28 11.07 8.02
N CYS A 178 -21.09 12.28 7.48
CA CYS A 178 -20.66 12.54 6.11
C CYS A 178 -21.34 11.64 5.05
N ARG A 179 -22.67 11.50 5.11
CA ARG A 179 -23.45 10.64 4.20
C ARG A 179 -22.93 9.18 4.15
N LYS A 180 -22.54 8.62 5.29
CA LYS A 180 -21.95 7.27 5.48
C LYS A 180 -20.51 7.10 4.96
N LYS A 181 -19.89 8.15 4.42
CA LYS A 181 -18.51 8.13 3.90
C LYS A 181 -17.50 7.67 4.95
N HIS A 182 -17.56 8.23 6.16
CA HIS A 182 -16.65 7.83 7.23
C HIS A 182 -16.82 6.37 7.66
N LEU A 183 -18.05 5.83 7.61
CA LEU A 183 -18.30 4.41 7.86
C LEU A 183 -17.68 3.55 6.74
N ALA A 184 -17.84 3.95 5.48
CA ALA A 184 -17.23 3.25 4.35
C ALA A 184 -15.70 3.25 4.43
N ASN A 185 -15.09 4.39 4.79
CA ASN A 185 -13.64 4.49 4.95
C ASN A 185 -13.12 3.69 6.13
N LEU A 186 -13.83 3.70 7.28
CA LEU A 186 -13.45 2.87 8.41
C LEU A 186 -13.55 1.38 8.08
N ARG A 187 -14.55 0.96 7.29
CA ARG A 187 -14.63 -0.43 6.82
C ARG A 187 -13.40 -0.85 6.01
N LYS A 188 -12.75 0.07 5.27
CA LYS A 188 -11.48 -0.23 4.60
C LYS A 188 -10.37 -0.56 5.62
N LEU A 189 -10.27 0.18 6.73
CA LEU A 189 -9.31 -0.14 7.79
C LEU A 189 -9.58 -1.50 8.45
N TYR A 190 -10.84 -1.93 8.54
CA TYR A 190 -11.17 -3.26 9.06
C TYR A 190 -10.75 -4.39 8.12
N LEU A 191 -10.43 -4.09 6.85
CA LEU A 191 -9.77 -5.03 5.95
C LEU A 191 -8.27 -5.16 6.26
N VAL A 192 -7.66 -4.23 6.99
CA VAL A 192 -6.23 -4.32 7.35
C VAL A 192 -6.08 -5.23 8.58
N ASP A 193 -5.05 -6.05 8.56
CA ASP A 193 -4.73 -6.95 9.66
C ASP A 193 -4.31 -6.14 10.90
N VAL A 194 -4.71 -6.59 12.07
CA VAL A 194 -4.53 -5.86 13.34
C VAL A 194 -3.05 -5.66 13.69
N ASP A 195 -2.19 -6.62 13.34
CA ASP A 195 -0.75 -6.51 13.57
C ASP A 195 -0.12 -5.35 12.78
N ILE A 196 -0.53 -5.15 11.53
CA ILE A 196 -0.07 -4.01 10.70
C ILE A 196 -0.57 -2.70 11.31
N LEU A 197 -1.86 -2.63 11.66
CA LEU A 197 -2.41 -1.43 12.30
C LEU A 197 -1.68 -1.09 13.61
N ASN A 198 -1.39 -2.08 14.45
CA ASN A 198 -0.67 -1.89 15.70
C ASN A 198 0.78 -1.46 15.49
N GLN A 199 1.47 -2.04 14.50
CA GLN A 199 2.83 -1.64 14.16
C GLN A 199 2.87 -0.19 13.72
N ASP A 200 1.99 0.19 12.80
CA ASP A 200 1.94 1.53 12.21
C ASP A 200 1.38 2.58 13.20
N LEU A 201 0.56 2.20 14.19
CA LEU A 201 0.11 3.09 15.26
C LEU A 201 1.26 3.70 16.08
N ASN A 202 2.42 3.03 16.16
CA ASN A 202 3.59 3.58 16.84
C ASN A 202 4.08 4.87 16.20
N ASP A 203 3.84 5.05 14.90
CA ASP A 203 4.17 6.29 14.19
C ASP A 203 3.29 7.47 14.60
N PHE A 204 2.19 7.25 15.31
CA PHE A 204 1.33 8.33 15.76
C PHE A 204 1.62 8.76 17.21
N LYS A 205 2.56 8.09 17.88
CA LYS A 205 2.77 8.22 19.32
C LYS A 205 3.14 9.64 19.73
N ASP A 206 4.11 10.26 19.05
CA ASP A 206 4.58 11.60 19.38
C ASP A 206 3.45 12.64 19.28
N GLU A 207 2.63 12.53 18.24
CA GLU A 207 1.50 13.42 17.97
C GLU A 207 0.38 13.21 19.00
N ILE A 208 0.13 11.97 19.40
CA ILE A 208 -0.83 11.62 20.47
C ILE A 208 -0.36 12.20 21.81
N ASP A 209 0.90 11.98 22.18
CA ASP A 209 1.46 12.43 23.46
C ASP A 209 1.39 13.96 23.56
N ALA A 210 1.80 14.67 22.50
CA ALA A 210 1.69 16.13 22.43
C ALA A 210 0.24 16.64 22.53
N HIS A 211 -0.74 15.91 21.98
CA HIS A 211 -2.16 16.25 22.11
C HIS A 211 -2.67 16.08 23.54
N LEU A 212 -2.25 15.00 24.22
CA LEU A 212 -2.65 14.71 25.60
C LEU A 212 -2.08 15.74 26.58
N GLU A 213 -0.84 16.18 26.39
CA GLU A 213 -0.23 17.24 27.22
C GLU A 213 -0.97 18.57 27.12
N LYS A 214 -1.39 18.97 25.91
CA LYS A 214 -2.15 20.21 25.70
C LYS A 214 -3.52 20.18 26.39
N ARG A 215 -4.10 19.01 26.63
CA ARG A 215 -5.39 18.85 27.33
C ARG A 215 -5.28 18.83 28.85
N LYS A 216 -4.08 18.68 29.39
CA LYS A 216 -3.80 18.75 30.84
C LYS A 216 -3.61 20.20 31.32
N LYS A 217 -3.44 21.14 30.40
CA LYS A 217 -3.38 22.59 30.64
C LYS A 217 -4.77 23.19 30.46
#